data_AF-A0A3D9MUG4-F1
#
_entry.id   AF-A0A3D9MUG4-F1
#
_cell.length_a   1.000
_cell.length_b   1.000
_cell.length_c   1.000
_cell.angle_alpha   90.00
_cell.angle_beta   90.00
_cell.angle_gamma   90.00
#
_symmetry.space_group_name_H-M   'P 1'
#
loop_
_entity.id
_entity.type
_entity.pdbx_description
1 polymer ?
#
loop_
_entity_poly.entity_id
_entity_poly.type
_entity_poly.pdbx_seq_one_letter_code
_entity_poly.pdbx_strand_id
1 'polypeptide(L)'
;MLTTRPCTATCVIDGMPLTVTFYPDNGVLRIADSLGACIKETRWHASWRALLDELRGFSEEAAVQGQSLNTMMGRFSERAGHPLNTMALA
;
A
#
# COMPACT_ATOMS: atom_id res chain seq x y z
N MET A 1 -3.15 14.53 -16.45
CA MET A 1 -1.68 14.60 -16.33
C MET A 1 -1.23 13.42 -15.48
N LEU A 2 -0.74 12.34 -16.11
CA LEU A 2 -0.15 11.23 -15.38
C LEU A 2 1.26 11.68 -14.97
N THR A 3 1.36 12.24 -13.78
CA THR A 3 2.66 12.62 -13.21
C THR A 3 3.49 11.34 -13.15
N THR A 4 4.56 11.26 -13.94
CA THR A 4 5.55 10.18 -13.91
C THR A 4 6.42 10.23 -12.66
N ARG A 5 6.24 11.28 -11.83
CA ARG A 5 6.96 11.40 -10.57
C ARG A 5 6.42 10.37 -9.58
N PRO A 6 7.30 9.62 -8.90
CA PRO A 6 6.89 8.73 -7.84
C PRO A 6 6.20 9.54 -6.73
N CYS A 7 5.09 9.02 -6.24
CA CYS A 7 4.39 9.57 -5.09
C CYS A 7 4.96 8.91 -3.83
N THR A 8 5.48 9.70 -2.89
CA THR A 8 6.02 9.18 -1.63
C THR A 8 5.19 9.69 -0.46
N ALA A 9 4.86 8.81 0.48
CA ALA A 9 4.25 9.16 1.76
C ALA A 9 4.94 8.39 2.88
N THR A 10 4.95 8.98 4.07
CA THR A 10 5.45 8.34 5.28
C THR A 10 4.26 8.05 6.19
N CYS A 11 4.17 6.84 6.72
CA CYS A 11 3.12 6.42 7.66
C CYS A 11 3.76 5.66 8.83
N VAL A 12 3.22 5.81 10.02
CA VAL A 12 3.74 5.16 11.24
C VAL A 12 2.87 3.96 11.56
N ILE A 13 3.45 2.77 11.54
CA ILE A 13 2.77 1.50 11.86
C ILE A 13 3.51 0.86 13.03
N ASP A 14 2.79 0.51 14.10
CA ASP A 14 3.39 -0.05 15.32
C ASP A 14 4.47 0.87 15.94
N GLY A 15 4.30 2.19 15.82
CA GLY A 15 5.30 3.18 16.26
C GLY A 15 6.54 3.29 15.36
N MET A 16 6.65 2.47 14.31
CA MET A 16 7.75 2.52 13.34
C MET A 16 7.37 3.36 12.12
N PRO A 17 8.15 4.40 11.76
CA PRO A 17 7.92 5.15 10.54
C PRO A 17 8.31 4.32 9.33
N LEU A 18 7.37 4.18 8.39
CA LEU A 18 7.55 3.49 7.13
C LEU A 18 7.34 4.47 5.98
N THR A 19 8.18 4.35 4.96
CA THR A 19 8.14 5.14 3.74
C THR A 19 7.53 4.32 2.61
N VAL A 20 6.46 4.82 2.02
CA VAL A 20 5.72 4.19 0.93
C VAL A 20 5.91 5.00 -0.34
N THR A 21 6.48 4.40 -1.37
CA THR A 21 6.77 5.02 -2.67
C THR A 21 6.00 4.30 -3.78
N PHE A 22 5.08 5.02 -4.42
CA PHE A 22 4.31 4.53 -5.56
C PHE A 22 4.86 5.10 -6.86
N TYR A 23 5.17 4.21 -7.80
CA TYR A 23 5.64 4.50 -9.15
C TYR A 23 4.48 4.33 -10.13
N PRO A 24 3.83 5.43 -10.57
CA PRO A 24 2.68 5.36 -11.46
C PRO A 24 3.03 4.86 -12.87
N ASP A 25 4.31 4.91 -13.25
CA ASP A 25 4.83 4.41 -14.54
C ASP A 25 4.56 2.91 -14.72
N ASN A 26 4.90 2.12 -13.70
CA ASN A 26 4.78 0.66 -13.72
C ASN A 26 3.74 0.11 -12.74
N GLY A 27 3.07 0.98 -11.98
CA GLY A 27 2.16 0.59 -10.88
C GLY A 27 2.88 -0.09 -9.72
N VAL A 28 4.18 0.18 -9.54
CA VAL A 28 4.98 -0.45 -8.49
C VAL A 28 4.80 0.32 -7.19
N LEU A 29 4.54 -0.40 -6.11
CA LEU A 29 4.46 0.12 -4.76
C LEU A 29 5.60 -0.46 -3.93
N ARG A 30 6.49 0.41 -3.47
CA ARG A 30 7.62 0.05 -2.62
C ARG A 30 7.40 0.57 -1.21
N ILE A 31 7.55 -0.31 -0.23
CA ILE A 31 7.49 0.00 1.19
C ILE A 31 8.91 -0.18 1.74
N ALA A 32 9.44 0.89 2.31
CA ALA A 32 10.74 0.94 2.95
C ALA A 32 10.60 1.34 4.41
N ASP A 33 11.52 0.88 5.24
CA ASP A 33 11.63 1.34 6.62
C ASP A 33 12.12 2.81 6.68
N SER A 34 11.99 3.45 7.83
CA SER A 34 12.64 4.73 8.18
C SER A 34 14.14 4.78 7.85
N LEU A 35 14.84 3.64 7.92
CA LEU A 35 16.25 3.49 7.57
C LEU A 35 16.49 3.40 6.05
N GLY A 36 15.44 3.43 5.23
CA GLY A 36 15.51 3.33 3.77
C GLY A 36 15.65 1.90 3.24
N ALA A 37 15.65 0.90 4.11
CA ALA A 37 15.69 -0.50 3.74
C ALA A 37 14.37 -0.91 3.06
N CYS A 38 14.43 -1.45 1.85
CA CYS A 38 13.26 -2.00 1.17
C CYS A 38 12.72 -3.19 1.96
N ILE A 39 11.56 -3.03 2.58
CA ILE A 39 10.90 -4.15 3.27
C ILE A 39 10.17 -5.01 2.25
N LYS A 40 9.46 -4.36 1.32
CA LYS A 40 8.62 -5.05 0.35
C LYS A 40 8.37 -4.20 -0.89
N GLU A 41 8.28 -4.86 -2.02
CA GLU A 41 7.74 -4.30 -3.25
C GLU A 41 6.51 -5.14 -3.67
N THR A 42 5.44 -4.46 -4.06
CA THR A 42 4.21 -5.08 -4.56
C THR A 42 3.66 -4.26 -5.74
N ARG A 43 2.73 -4.81 -6.51
CA ARG A 43 2.11 -4.10 -7.64
C ARG A 43 0.76 -3.53 -7.21
N TRP A 44 0.59 -2.22 -7.24
CA TRP A 44 -0.67 -1.56 -6.94
C TRP A 44 -1.36 -1.12 -8.23
N HIS A 45 -2.52 -1.72 -8.51
CA HIS A 45 -3.27 -1.49 -9.73
C HIS A 45 -4.26 -0.30 -9.64
N ALA A 46 -4.45 0.26 -8.44
CA ALA A 46 -5.36 1.39 -8.23
C ALA A 46 -4.60 2.73 -8.14
N SER A 47 -5.34 3.81 -7.89
CA SER A 47 -4.75 5.14 -7.76
C SER A 47 -3.99 5.32 -6.45
N TRP A 48 -3.00 6.23 -6.43
CA TRP A 48 -2.30 6.65 -5.20
C TRP A 48 -3.25 7.12 -4.09
N ARG A 49 -4.34 7.82 -4.44
CA ARG A 49 -5.36 8.24 -3.47
C ARG A 49 -6.07 7.06 -2.81
N ALA A 50 -6.39 6.01 -3.58
CA ALA A 50 -7.00 4.79 -3.04
C ALA A 50 -6.02 4.07 -2.10
N LEU A 51 -4.73 4.09 -2.42
CA LEU A 51 -3.72 3.55 -1.53
C LEU A 51 -3.65 4.30 -0.20
N LEU A 52 -3.66 5.64 -0.23
CA LEU A 52 -3.61 6.46 0.98
C LEU A 52 -4.85 6.27 1.86
N ASP A 53 -6.03 6.13 1.26
CA ASP A 53 -7.27 5.87 1.99
C ASP A 53 -7.21 4.51 2.72
N GLU A 54 -6.73 3.48 2.02
CA GLU A 54 -6.49 2.16 2.61
C GLU A 54 -5.46 2.23 3.73
N LEU A 55 -4.32 2.90 3.50
CA LEU A 55 -3.26 3.08 4.49
C LEU A 55 -3.78 3.80 5.74
N ARG A 56 -4.66 4.80 5.56
CA ARG A 56 -5.32 5.49 6.67
C ARG A 56 -6.22 4.54 7.45
N GLY A 57 -7.08 3.80 6.77
CA GLY A 57 -7.92 2.77 7.40
C GLY A 57 -7.11 1.75 8.19
N PHE A 58 -5.98 1.31 7.65
CA PHE A 58 -5.07 0.42 8.38
C PHE A 58 -4.39 1.08 9.57
N SER A 59 -3.98 2.35 9.47
CA SER A 59 -3.37 3.06 10.59
C SER A 59 -4.36 3.19 11.75
N GLU A 60 -5.63 3.45 11.43
CA GLU A 60 -6.74 3.48 12.39
C GLU A 60 -6.98 2.09 13.03
N GLU A 61 -7.02 1.02 12.23
CA GLU A 61 -7.22 -0.36 12.73
C GLU A 61 -6.00 -0.89 13.51
N ALA A 62 -4.78 -0.56 13.08
CA ALA A 62 -3.54 -0.96 13.73
C ALA A 62 -3.37 -0.30 15.09
N ALA A 63 -3.85 0.94 15.26
CA ALA A 63 -3.88 1.60 16.56
C ALA A 63 -4.83 0.90 17.56
N VAL A 64 -5.86 0.20 17.07
CA VAL A 64 -6.84 -0.50 17.90
C VAL A 64 -6.45 -1.95 18.18
N GLN A 65 -5.81 -2.63 17.21
CA GLN A 65 -5.58 -4.10 17.25
C GLN A 65 -4.11 -4.53 17.21
N GLY A 66 -3.14 -3.61 17.17
CA GLY A 66 -1.71 -3.97 17.09
C GLY A 66 -1.40 -4.77 15.81
N GLN A 67 -2.03 -4.40 14.69
CA GLN A 67 -1.83 -5.13 13.44
C GLN A 67 -0.43 -4.92 12.88
N SER A 68 0.25 -6.03 12.61
CA SER A 68 1.59 -6.05 12.05
C SER A 68 1.61 -5.58 10.59
N LEU A 69 2.69 -4.90 10.19
CA LEU A 69 3.02 -4.55 8.81
C LEU A 69 2.79 -5.71 7.83
N ASN A 70 3.06 -6.94 8.26
CA ASN A 70 2.87 -8.15 7.44
C ASN A 70 1.41 -8.35 7.03
N THR A 71 0.45 -8.05 7.90
CA THR A 71 -0.99 -8.16 7.62
C THR A 71 -1.46 -7.13 6.61
N MET A 72 -1.02 -5.87 6.76
CA MET A 72 -1.29 -4.81 5.77
C MET A 72 -0.71 -5.18 4.40
N MET A 73 0.53 -5.67 4.40
CA MET A 73 1.24 -6.12 3.20
C MET A 73 0.55 -7.31 2.53
N GLY A 74 0.00 -8.24 3.31
CA GLY A 74 -0.79 -9.37 2.81
C GLY A 74 -1.98 -8.88 1.99
N ARG A 75 -2.75 -7.94 2.53
CA ARG A 75 -3.93 -7.40 1.82
C ARG A 75 -3.56 -6.62 0.56
N PHE A 76 -2.45 -5.86 0.57
CA PHE A 76 -1.96 -5.22 -0.66
C PHE A 76 -1.62 -6.26 -1.73
N SER A 77 -1.01 -7.39 -1.34
CA SER A 77 -0.69 -8.48 -2.26
C SER A 77 -1.93 -9.23 -2.75
N GLU A 78 -2.92 -9.45 -1.89
CA GLU A 78 -4.19 -10.11 -2.25
C GLU A 78 -5.00 -9.25 -3.22
N ARG A 79 -5.05 -7.93 -3.01
CA ARG A 79 -5.75 -7.01 -3.92
C ARG A 79 -4.96 -6.68 -5.18
N ALA A 80 -3.64 -6.80 -5.15
CA ALA A 80 -2.80 -6.78 -6.36
C ALA A 80 -3.08 -7.98 -7.27
N GLY A 81 -3.45 -9.12 -6.68
CA GLY A 81 -3.77 -10.36 -7.38
C GLY A 81 -5.23 -10.53 -7.77
N HIS A 82 -6.11 -9.57 -7.44
CA HIS A 82 -7.53 -9.64 -7.82
C HIS A 82 -7.73 -8.86 -9.13
N PRO A 83 -7.62 -9.48 -10.32
CA PRO A 83 -8.27 -8.91 -11.49
C PRO A 83 -9.75 -8.76 -11.11
N LEU A 84 -10.40 -7.67 -11.52
CA LEU A 84 -11.84 -7.50 -11.38
C LEU A 84 -12.54 -8.76 -11.93
N ASN A 85 -12.83 -9.73 -11.05
CA ASN A 85 -13.74 -10.82 -11.34
C ASN A 85 -14.97 -10.57 -10.48
N THR A 86 -15.74 -9.62 -10.95
CA THR A 86 -17.13 -9.37 -10.58
C THR A 86 -17.71 -8.94 -11.93
N MET A 87 -18.56 -9.70 -12.61
CA MET A 87 -19.67 -10.47 -12.09
C MET A 87 -19.96 -11.69 -12.98
N ALA A 88 -20.03 -12.87 -12.36
CA ALA A 88 -21.03 -13.87 -12.75
C ALA A 88 -22.40 -13.30 -12.40
N LEU A 89 -23.30 -13.15 -13.38
CA LEU A 89 -24.73 -12.95 -13.19
C LEU A 89 -25.47 -13.45 -14.44
N ALA A 90 -26.14 -14.60 -14.24
CA ALA A 90 -27.27 -15.18 -14.97
C ALA A 90 -27.10 -15.57 -16.45
#